data_AF-A0A2L0MY66-F1
#
_entry.id   AF-A0A2L0MY66-F1
#
_cell.length_a   1.000
_cell.length_b   1.000
_cell.length_c   1.000
_cell.angle_alpha   90.00
_cell.angle_beta   90.00
_cell.angle_gamma   90.00
#
_symmetry.space_group_name_H-M   'P 1'
#
loop_
_entity.id
_entity.type
_entity.pdbx_description
1 polymer ?
#
loop_
_entity_poly.entity_id
_entity_poly.type
_entity_poly.pdbx_seq_one_letter_code
_entity_poly.pdbx_strand_id
1 'polypeptide(L)'
;MTTTPAVPDTPARRAPVRRVVAAVAALVAFAALVTVAGCAKADDATPEDKTFGYSGTTLNVVSRHHVPTDLVATDSQDVKVTRWFKAEVLGKQRSEWALDGDTLTLEASCSGMANCDARFRVEVPPHITVLRDGRATELTGKAA
;
A
#
# COMPACT_ATOMS: atom_id res chain seq x y z
N MET A 1 37.12 1.37 87.47
CA MET A 1 36.26 0.31 86.90
C MET A 1 35.41 0.97 85.83
N THR A 2 35.67 0.60 84.58
CA THR A 2 35.15 1.19 83.35
C THR A 2 33.78 0.59 83.00
N THR A 3 32.80 1.43 82.73
CA THR A 3 31.55 1.03 82.08
C THR A 3 31.44 1.79 80.76
N THR A 4 31.67 1.07 79.66
CA THR A 4 31.39 1.52 78.29
C THR A 4 29.89 1.38 78.03
N PRO A 5 29.18 2.40 77.51
CA PRO A 5 27.79 2.23 77.09
C PRO A 5 27.71 1.63 75.68
N ALA A 6 26.70 0.79 75.47
CA ALA A 6 26.40 0.15 74.19
C ALA A 6 25.89 1.16 73.14
N VAL A 7 26.32 0.98 71.89
CA VAL A 7 25.86 1.74 70.72
C VAL A 7 24.58 1.10 70.18
N PRO A 8 23.53 1.88 69.82
CA PRO A 8 22.33 1.33 69.20
C PRO A 8 22.53 1.10 67.70
N ASP A 9 22.16 -0.09 67.23
CA ASP A 9 22.10 -0.41 65.80
C ASP A 9 20.95 0.32 65.11
N THR A 10 21.28 1.12 64.10
CA THR A 10 20.31 1.82 63.26
C THR A 10 19.85 0.90 62.13
N PRO A 11 18.54 0.63 61.95
CA PRO A 11 18.08 -0.13 60.79
C PRO A 11 18.19 0.71 59.52
N ALA A 12 18.95 0.21 58.54
CA ALA A 12 19.07 0.81 57.22
C ALA A 12 17.71 0.82 56.50
N ARG A 13 17.09 2.01 56.43
CA ARG A 13 15.81 2.24 55.76
C ARG A 13 15.96 2.14 54.24
N ARG A 14 15.96 0.92 53.68
CA ARG A 14 16.01 0.66 52.23
C ARG A 14 14.65 0.95 51.57
N ALA A 15 14.26 2.21 51.41
CA ALA A 15 13.05 2.55 50.65
C ALA A 15 13.05 3.99 50.13
N PRO A 16 13.79 4.28 49.04
CA PRO A 16 13.13 4.98 47.93
C PRO A 16 13.58 4.57 46.50
N VAL A 17 14.65 3.78 46.35
CA VAL A 17 15.27 3.53 45.02
C VAL A 17 14.41 2.65 44.11
N ARG A 18 13.66 1.69 44.68
CA ARG A 18 12.80 0.76 43.92
C ARG A 18 11.66 1.44 43.17
N ARG A 19 11.16 2.59 43.65
CA ARG A 19 10.02 3.29 43.04
C ARG A 19 10.41 4.08 41.79
N VAL A 20 11.64 4.59 41.73
CA VAL A 20 12.15 5.36 40.58
C VAL A 20 12.45 4.44 39.40
N VAL A 21 13.02 3.25 39.64
CA VAL A 21 13.33 2.27 38.59
C VAL A 21 12.07 1.73 37.90
N ALA A 22 10.98 1.53 38.65
CA ALA A 22 9.71 1.06 38.10
C ALA A 22 9.04 2.08 37.17
N ALA A 23 9.15 3.38 37.48
CA ALA A 23 8.58 4.44 36.65
C ALA A 23 9.32 4.64 35.31
N VAL A 24 10.66 4.50 35.31
CA VAL A 24 11.47 4.59 34.09
C VAL A 24 11.26 3.37 33.19
N ALA A 25 11.16 2.16 33.77
CA ALA A 25 10.88 0.94 33.00
C ALA A 25 9.51 0.97 32.30
N ALA A 26 8.49 1.58 32.93
CA ALA A 26 7.17 1.73 32.34
C ALA A 26 7.18 2.66 31.11
N LEU A 27 7.98 3.74 31.11
CA LEU A 27 8.13 4.65 29.98
C LEU A 27 8.85 4.00 28.78
N VAL A 28 9.88 3.18 29.04
CA VAL A 28 10.59 2.44 27.98
C VAL A 28 9.70 1.35 27.36
N ALA A 29 8.86 0.68 28.17
CA ALA A 29 7.89 -0.30 27.68
C ALA A 29 6.81 0.32 26.79
N PHE A 30 6.38 1.56 27.07
CA PHE A 30 5.43 2.29 26.22
C PHE A 30 6.04 2.76 24.89
N ALA A 31 7.33 3.15 24.88
CA ALA A 31 8.02 3.56 23.66
C ALA A 31 8.24 2.39 22.67
N ALA A 32 8.25 1.14 23.14
CA ALA A 32 8.44 -0.04 22.29
C ALA A 32 7.19 -0.48 21.49
N LEU A 33 6.03 0.14 21.72
CA LEU A 33 4.76 -0.22 21.06
C LEU A 33 4.38 0.68 19.88
N VAL A 34 5.26 1.61 19.46
CA VAL A 34 5.05 2.36 18.21
C VAL A 34 5.39 1.45 17.04
N THR A 35 4.49 0.51 16.71
CA THR A 35 4.50 -0.12 15.40
C THR A 35 4.23 0.97 14.39
N VAL A 36 5.24 1.31 13.57
CA VAL A 36 5.04 2.17 12.41
C VAL A 36 4.06 1.44 11.51
N ALA A 37 2.81 1.89 11.47
CA ALA A 37 1.86 1.42 10.48
C ALA A 37 2.46 1.76 9.11
N GLY A 38 2.92 0.74 8.38
CA GLY A 38 3.54 0.92 7.08
C GLY A 38 2.51 1.46 6.09
N CYS A 39 2.93 2.27 5.12
CA CYS A 39 2.08 2.60 3.99
C CYS A 39 1.73 1.30 3.24
N ALA A 40 0.47 1.15 2.84
CA ALA A 40 0.06 0.09 1.93
C ALA A 40 0.81 0.30 0.61
N LYS A 41 1.34 -0.78 0.04
CA LYS A 41 2.04 -0.74 -1.26
C LYS A 41 1.39 -1.70 -2.22
N ALA A 42 1.21 -1.28 -3.47
CA ALA A 42 0.63 -2.12 -4.50
C ALA A 42 1.47 -3.39 -4.73
N ASP A 43 2.80 -3.30 -4.60
CA ASP A 43 3.70 -4.44 -4.78
C ASP A 43 3.52 -5.55 -3.72
N ASP A 44 2.91 -5.22 -2.58
CA ASP A 44 2.57 -6.18 -1.53
C ASP A 44 1.17 -6.81 -1.75
N ALA A 45 0.46 -6.46 -2.83
CA ALA A 45 -0.85 -7.02 -3.17
C ALA A 45 -0.74 -8.28 -4.03
N THR A 46 -1.71 -9.18 -3.89
CA THR A 46 -1.89 -10.28 -4.83
C THR A 46 -2.43 -9.73 -6.15
N PRO A 47 -1.83 -10.07 -7.32
CA PRO A 47 -2.35 -9.65 -8.61
C PRO A 47 -3.73 -10.25 -8.88
N GLU A 48 -4.61 -9.43 -9.43
CA GLU A 48 -5.89 -9.86 -9.99
C GLU A 48 -5.90 -9.58 -11.49
N ASP A 49 -6.30 -10.58 -12.29
CA ASP A 49 -6.32 -10.49 -13.74
C ASP A 49 -7.76 -10.46 -14.27
N LYS A 50 -7.98 -9.67 -15.32
CA LYS A 50 -9.21 -9.68 -16.12
C LYS A 50 -8.87 -9.55 -17.59
N THR A 51 -9.44 -10.42 -18.41
CA THR A 51 -9.28 -10.41 -19.86
C THR A 51 -10.54 -9.88 -20.52
N PHE A 52 -10.36 -9.05 -21.55
CA PHE A 52 -11.42 -8.49 -22.36
C PHE A 52 -11.17 -8.83 -23.82
N GLY A 53 -12.14 -9.49 -24.45
CA GLY A 53 -12.13 -9.65 -25.90
C GLY A 53 -12.24 -8.28 -26.57
N TYR A 54 -11.36 -8.01 -27.53
CA TYR A 54 -11.29 -6.71 -28.19
C TYR A 54 -10.91 -6.87 -29.65
N SER A 55 -11.74 -6.33 -30.55
CA SER A 55 -11.57 -6.41 -32.00
C SER A 55 -11.51 -5.03 -32.68
N GLY A 56 -11.41 -3.96 -31.89
CA GLY A 56 -11.27 -2.60 -32.40
C GLY A 56 -9.84 -2.30 -32.84
N THR A 57 -9.64 -1.16 -33.49
CA THR A 57 -8.33 -0.73 -34.01
C THR A 57 -7.66 0.33 -33.14
N THR A 58 -8.39 0.96 -32.22
CA THR A 58 -7.87 2.02 -31.34
C THR A 58 -8.38 1.85 -29.92
N LEU A 59 -7.51 1.47 -28.98
CA LEU A 59 -7.87 1.31 -27.57
C LEU A 59 -7.51 2.57 -26.80
N ASN A 60 -8.49 3.21 -26.16
CA ASN A 60 -8.28 4.32 -25.24
C ASN A 60 -8.27 3.84 -23.79
N VAL A 61 -7.12 3.91 -23.14
CA VAL A 61 -6.97 3.58 -21.72
C VAL A 61 -7.14 4.84 -20.90
N VAL A 62 -8.18 4.85 -20.05
CA VAL A 62 -8.53 5.98 -19.18
C VAL A 62 -8.24 5.60 -17.74
N SER A 63 -7.26 6.28 -17.13
CA SER A 63 -6.87 6.04 -15.74
C SER A 63 -7.50 7.09 -14.83
N ARG A 64 -8.54 6.71 -14.09
CA ARG A 64 -9.20 7.60 -13.11
C ARG A 64 -8.34 7.76 -11.86
N HIS A 65 -8.47 8.92 -11.22
CA HIS A 65 -7.74 9.26 -10.00
C HIS A 65 -6.22 9.13 -10.09
N HIS A 66 -5.67 9.22 -11.31
CA HIS A 66 -4.22 9.13 -11.58
C HIS A 66 -3.57 7.82 -11.10
N VAL A 67 -4.32 6.71 -11.08
CA VAL A 67 -3.75 5.41 -10.71
C VAL A 67 -2.61 5.02 -11.67
N PRO A 68 -1.42 4.67 -11.16
CA PRO A 68 -0.31 4.17 -11.96
C PRO A 68 -0.77 3.05 -12.90
N THR A 69 -0.48 3.19 -14.19
CA THR A 69 -0.93 2.25 -15.21
C THR A 69 0.16 2.05 -16.24
N ASP A 70 0.74 0.85 -16.25
CA ASP A 70 1.70 0.41 -17.26
C ASP A 70 0.96 -0.10 -18.50
N LEU A 71 1.44 0.27 -19.68
CA LEU A 71 0.91 -0.21 -20.95
C LEU A 71 2.03 -0.99 -21.66
N VAL A 72 1.74 -2.23 -22.05
CA VAL A 72 2.72 -3.14 -22.64
C VAL A 72 2.11 -3.82 -23.85
N ALA A 73 2.75 -3.73 -25.01
CA ALA A 73 2.35 -4.50 -26.18
C ALA A 73 2.71 -5.98 -25.99
N THR A 74 1.80 -6.87 -26.36
CA THR A 74 2.02 -8.32 -26.35
C THR A 74 1.45 -8.97 -27.60
N ASP A 75 1.72 -10.26 -27.78
CA ASP A 75 1.17 -11.06 -28.90
C ASP A 75 -0.23 -11.61 -28.61
N SER A 76 -0.81 -11.25 -27.47
CA SER A 76 -2.17 -11.64 -27.08
C SER A 76 -3.19 -11.02 -28.04
N GLN A 77 -4.22 -11.77 -28.41
CA GLN A 77 -5.34 -11.22 -29.20
C GLN A 77 -6.31 -10.41 -28.35
N ASP A 78 -6.31 -10.64 -27.03
CA ASP A 78 -7.21 -9.98 -26.08
C ASP A 78 -6.46 -8.93 -25.25
N VAL A 79 -7.23 -7.94 -24.75
CA VAL A 79 -6.73 -6.98 -23.78
C VAL A 79 -6.72 -7.65 -22.41
N LYS A 80 -5.54 -7.81 -21.82
CA LYS A 80 -5.40 -8.35 -20.46
C LYS A 80 -5.03 -7.23 -19.49
N VAL A 81 -5.75 -7.15 -18.39
CA VAL A 81 -5.51 -6.17 -17.32
C VAL A 81 -5.14 -6.91 -16.05
N THR A 82 -3.99 -6.58 -15.48
CA THR A 82 -3.59 -7.00 -14.14
C THR A 82 -3.68 -5.80 -13.19
N ARG A 83 -4.31 -5.98 -12.03
CA ARG A 83 -4.36 -4.99 -10.94
C ARG A 83 -3.66 -5.52 -9.72
N TRP A 84 -2.94 -4.63 -9.08
CA TRP A 84 -2.45 -4.79 -7.72
C TRP A 84 -3.09 -3.68 -6.91
N PHE A 85 -3.90 -4.02 -5.90
CA PHE A 85 -4.54 -3.03 -5.04
C PHE A 85 -4.41 -3.47 -3.58
N LYS A 86 -3.57 -2.76 -2.83
CA LYS A 86 -3.43 -2.95 -1.39
C LYS A 86 -4.17 -1.82 -0.69
N ALA A 87 -5.08 -2.18 0.20
CA ALA A 87 -5.82 -1.19 0.97
C ALA A 87 -5.93 -1.63 2.43
N GLU A 88 -5.53 -0.75 3.33
CA GLU A 88 -5.72 -0.83 4.77
C GLU A 88 -6.67 0.31 5.15
N VAL A 89 -7.95 0.01 5.30
CA VAL A 89 -8.99 1.05 5.33
C VAL A 89 -9.79 1.05 6.63
N LEU A 90 -9.83 2.23 7.28
CA LEU A 90 -10.90 2.67 8.18
C LEU A 90 -11.80 3.65 7.40
N GLY A 91 -12.15 3.30 6.17
CA GLY A 91 -12.79 4.19 5.19
C GLY A 91 -13.41 3.41 4.03
N LYS A 92 -13.53 4.05 2.86
CA LYS A 92 -14.09 3.43 1.65
C LYS A 92 -13.01 3.23 0.59
N GLN A 93 -13.12 2.10 -0.11
CA GLN A 93 -12.35 1.82 -1.32
C GLN A 93 -13.31 1.67 -2.52
N ARG A 94 -12.85 2.09 -3.69
CA ARG A 94 -13.50 1.85 -4.97
C ARG A 94 -12.47 1.29 -5.93
N SER A 95 -12.86 0.27 -6.68
CA SER A 95 -12.09 -0.16 -7.84
C SER A 95 -13.01 -0.65 -8.94
N GLU A 96 -12.71 -0.21 -10.14
CA GLU A 96 -13.47 -0.52 -11.35
C GLU A 96 -12.50 -0.73 -12.51
N TRP A 97 -12.87 -1.65 -13.39
CA TRP A 97 -12.17 -1.91 -14.65
C TRP A 97 -13.14 -2.50 -15.68
N ALA A 98 -13.45 -1.69 -16.68
CA ALA A 98 -14.46 -2.00 -17.67
C ALA A 98 -13.98 -1.59 -19.06
N LEU A 99 -14.28 -2.44 -20.05
CA LEU A 99 -14.09 -2.14 -21.46
C LEU A 99 -15.47 -1.91 -22.07
N ASP A 100 -15.71 -0.67 -22.49
CA ASP A 100 -16.93 -0.27 -23.18
C ASP A 100 -16.59 0.27 -24.57
N GLY A 101 -16.89 -0.53 -25.59
CA GLY A 101 -16.43 -0.28 -26.95
C GLY A 101 -14.90 -0.21 -27.02
N ASP A 102 -14.39 0.98 -27.34
CA ASP A 102 -12.95 1.25 -27.50
C ASP A 102 -12.30 1.85 -26.25
N THR A 103 -13.05 2.02 -25.14
CA THR A 103 -12.55 2.67 -23.93
C THR A 103 -12.41 1.68 -22.78
N LEU A 104 -11.18 1.47 -22.34
CA LEU A 104 -10.85 0.75 -21.11
C LEU A 104 -10.73 1.76 -19.97
N THR A 105 -11.71 1.79 -19.07
CA THR A 105 -11.66 2.62 -17.85
C THR A 105 -11.06 1.84 -16.71
N LEU A 106 -10.05 2.41 -16.05
CA LEU A 106 -9.37 1.85 -14.89
C LEU A 106 -9.52 2.80 -13.70
N GLU A 107 -10.01 2.28 -12.59
CA GLU A 107 -10.16 3.01 -11.34
C GLU A 107 -9.68 2.18 -10.16
N ALA A 108 -8.86 2.81 -9.32
CA ALA A 108 -8.65 2.39 -7.95
C ALA A 108 -8.48 3.66 -7.11
N SER A 109 -9.31 3.81 -6.08
CA SER A 109 -9.28 4.98 -5.21
C SER A 109 -9.72 4.62 -3.80
N CYS A 110 -9.21 5.37 -2.83
CA CYS A 110 -9.68 5.31 -1.45
C CYS A 110 -10.04 6.70 -0.95
N SER A 111 -10.92 6.74 0.05
CA SER A 111 -11.35 7.98 0.67
C SER A 111 -11.53 7.82 2.17
N GLY A 112 -11.39 8.93 2.90
CA GLY A 112 -11.41 8.96 4.36
C GLY A 112 -10.03 8.62 4.95
N MET A 113 -10.01 8.06 6.17
CA MET A 113 -8.80 7.56 6.82
C MET A 113 -8.44 6.19 6.22
N ALA A 114 -7.87 6.23 5.03
CA ALA A 114 -7.49 5.05 4.26
C ALA A 114 -6.04 5.16 3.82
N ASN A 115 -5.31 4.06 3.97
CA ASN A 115 -3.95 3.89 3.48
C ASN A 115 -4.02 2.85 2.36
N CYS A 116 -3.85 3.28 1.11
CA CYS A 116 -3.93 2.36 -0.01
C CYS A 116 -3.02 2.77 -1.15
N ASP A 117 -2.64 1.78 -1.94
CA ASP A 117 -1.82 1.95 -3.12
C ASP A 117 -2.25 0.94 -4.17
N ALA A 118 -2.22 1.37 -5.43
CA ALA A 118 -2.71 0.59 -6.54
C ALA A 118 -1.87 0.81 -7.80
N ARG A 119 -1.71 -0.24 -8.59
CA ARG A 119 -1.18 -0.15 -9.95
C ARG A 119 -1.92 -1.09 -10.88
N PHE A 120 -1.99 -0.69 -12.14
CA PHE A 120 -2.49 -1.52 -13.23
C PHE A 120 -1.37 -1.80 -14.24
N ARG A 121 -1.45 -2.95 -14.89
CA ARG A 121 -0.75 -3.27 -16.12
C ARG A 121 -1.77 -3.67 -17.16
N VAL A 122 -1.71 -3.05 -18.33
CA VAL A 122 -2.53 -3.40 -19.48
C VAL A 122 -1.63 -3.98 -20.55
N GLU A 123 -1.86 -5.24 -20.87
CA GLU A 123 -1.30 -5.91 -22.04
C GLU A 123 -2.24 -5.65 -23.22
N VAL A 124 -1.72 -4.97 -24.23
CA VAL A 124 -2.49 -4.56 -25.41
C VAL A 124 -2.20 -5.49 -26.59
N PRO A 125 -3.24 -5.85 -27.37
CA PRO A 125 -3.07 -6.64 -28.57
C PRO A 125 -2.16 -6.00 -29.61
N PRO A 126 -1.60 -6.80 -30.51
CA PRO A 126 -0.76 -6.25 -31.53
C PRO A 126 -1.57 -5.46 -32.58
N HIS A 127 -0.89 -4.55 -33.29
CA HIS A 127 -1.39 -3.78 -34.42
C HIS A 127 -2.56 -2.83 -34.13
N ILE A 128 -2.81 -2.45 -32.87
CA ILE A 128 -3.77 -1.40 -32.52
C ILE A 128 -3.08 -0.09 -32.13
N THR A 129 -3.78 1.03 -32.33
CA THR A 129 -3.41 2.34 -31.79
C THR A 129 -3.79 2.40 -30.32
N VAL A 130 -2.88 2.86 -29.45
CA VAL A 130 -3.16 3.02 -28.02
C VAL A 130 -3.19 4.50 -27.65
N LEU A 131 -4.29 4.92 -27.04
CA LEU A 131 -4.44 6.23 -26.43
C LEU A 131 -4.34 6.11 -24.90
N ARG A 132 -3.77 7.13 -24.27
CA ARG A 132 -3.82 7.37 -22.83
C ARG A 132 -4.61 8.64 -22.59
N ASP A 133 -5.77 8.51 -21.95
CA ASP A 133 -6.67 9.63 -21.66
C ASP A 133 -6.94 10.50 -22.90
N GLY A 134 -7.21 9.85 -24.04
CA GLY A 134 -7.50 10.50 -25.32
C GLY A 134 -6.27 11.01 -26.10
N ARG A 135 -5.05 10.81 -25.60
CA ARG A 135 -3.81 11.21 -26.28
C ARG A 135 -3.07 10.01 -26.86
N ALA A 136 -2.59 10.12 -28.08
CA ALA A 136 -1.79 9.06 -28.70
C ALA A 136 -0.52 8.77 -27.89
N THR A 137 -0.21 7.48 -27.76
CA THR A 137 1.05 7.01 -27.19
C THR A 137 1.98 6.52 -28.29
N GLU A 138 3.27 6.37 -27.99
CA GLU A 138 4.22 5.72 -28.91
C GLU A 138 4.01 4.20 -29.01
N LEU A 139 3.21 3.62 -28.09
CA LEU A 139 2.77 2.24 -28.15
C LEU A 139 1.79 2.08 -29.30
N THR A 140 2.34 1.64 -30.42
CA THR A 140 1.61 0.82 -31.37
C THR A 140 1.77 -0.62 -30.87
N GLY A 141 0.74 -1.47 -30.97
CA GLY A 141 0.85 -2.88 -30.60
C GLY A 141 1.87 -3.67 -31.45
N LYS A 142 3.11 -3.22 -31.58
CA LYS A 142 4.15 -3.98 -32.24
C LYS A 142 4.74 -4.88 -31.16
N ALA A 143 4.69 -6.18 -31.42
CA ALA A 143 5.44 -7.17 -30.66
C ALA A 143 6.90 -6.70 -30.52
N ALA A 144 7.45 -6.82 -29.32
CA ALA A 144 8.87 -6.58 -29.06
C ALA A 144 9.74 -7.72 -29.62
#